data_AF-A0A9W8X630-F1
#
_entry.id   AF-A0A9W8X630-F1
#
_cell.length_a   1.000
_cell.length_b   1.000
_cell.length_c   1.000
_cell.angle_alpha   90.00
_cell.angle_beta   90.00
_cell.angle_gamma   90.00
#
_symmetry.space_group_name_H-M   'P 1'
#
loop_
_entity.id
_entity.type
_entity.pdbx_description
1 polymer ?
#
loop_
_entity_poly.entity_id
_entity_poly.type
_entity_poly.pdbx_seq_one_letter_code
_entity_poly.pdbx_strand_id
1 'polypeptide(L)'
;MNEEDLEMRPTVLKRENISLREKIVAFQDIFEHLQSRAEHVAHDTVQRLGAGIAPADVLRSLRGESPHSTLSEQATARAILPAVHSDGELELLVRHPKAYCALDLPVVAQDTVSNLFLGGESSQVYTKQLEQVQSTEKPSNHPKYCDTRLEKLNISFWTSVPLTDEDAASAISLYLETHHPIWCFFDASQFISDLVDCKTDSESTCSPLMVSALLSFALQGYSSVQPAVSKYSYQFEEQAEKLVAAEGKIDSLPNIAALALLYTTIATHGDVPKAMKYLTAAREAADRMDLFGKPDPATYGSPKTVAAASQAGWGLFNFLVQMVQFQVVQPLEHPPVMPLPEELRSNRAIEGSNEQDTVSTSPALSEMQQAQSVFCRLWTIVNEIFLIYRDSKIGARSLAFALGKYRKLLGLIDTLPKSMTRQDKTPHWVLIFHTSVHMVVLDLFRPYIAEDKQHGFRTYVPEGILFMFAIQYSPAYWNLALSGAMVFTVNAVLNDLEDQERKNYLYFCISMSQRLLPSYTYMIETIQAILAIATDRGAITSAEAISIEVESASLQRNRRTERSKGGWTVAPTMNDNKAGAIDTLAERFETITLFNEFREGIT
;
A
#
# COMPACT_ATOMS: atom_id res chain seq x y z
N MET A 1 -35.98 8.93 -25.80
CA MET A 1 -36.86 8.62 -24.66
C MET A 1 -37.25 7.17 -24.85
N ASN A 2 -36.58 6.27 -24.12
CA ASN A 2 -36.58 4.83 -24.40
C ASN A 2 -37.90 4.17 -23.98
N GLU A 3 -38.37 3.19 -24.75
CA GLU A 3 -39.57 2.40 -24.45
C GLU A 3 -39.48 1.64 -23.11
N GLU A 4 -38.27 1.34 -22.62
CA GLU A 4 -38.05 0.75 -21.29
C GLU A 4 -38.46 1.69 -20.12
N ASP A 5 -38.35 3.02 -20.28
CA ASP A 5 -38.80 3.99 -19.25
C ASP A 5 -40.33 4.07 -19.16
N LEU A 6 -41.03 3.72 -20.25
CA LEU A 6 -42.50 3.70 -20.30
C LEU A 6 -43.10 2.44 -19.66
N GLU A 7 -42.39 1.30 -19.66
CA GLU A 7 -42.84 0.06 -19.01
C GLU A 7 -42.56 0.02 -17.49
N MET A 8 -41.52 0.72 -17.01
CA MET A 8 -41.22 0.80 -15.57
C MET A 8 -42.09 1.79 -14.80
N ARG A 9 -42.63 2.82 -15.46
CA ARG A 9 -43.44 3.86 -14.80
C ARG A 9 -44.77 3.33 -14.21
N PRO A 10 -45.54 2.47 -14.91
CA PRO A 10 -46.76 1.88 -14.36
C PRO A 10 -46.50 0.95 -13.17
N THR A 11 -45.39 0.21 -13.19
CA THR A 11 -45.01 -0.71 -12.11
C THR A 11 -44.55 0.04 -10.85
N VAL A 12 -43.81 1.13 -11.01
CA VAL A 12 -43.45 2.04 -9.91
C VAL A 12 -44.71 2.70 -9.32
N LEU A 13 -45.58 3.26 -10.17
CA LEU A 13 -46.84 3.88 -9.72
C LEU A 13 -47.78 2.88 -9.02
N LYS A 14 -47.79 1.61 -9.46
CA LYS A 14 -48.57 0.56 -8.81
C LYS A 14 -48.04 0.22 -7.42
N ARG A 15 -46.72 0.14 -7.24
CA ARG A 15 -46.08 -0.06 -5.92
C ARG A 15 -46.35 1.12 -4.99
N GLU A 16 -46.24 2.34 -5.50
CA GLU A 16 -46.53 3.56 -4.73
C GLU A 16 -48.01 3.64 -4.32
N ASN A 17 -48.94 3.27 -5.20
CA ASN A 17 -50.37 3.24 -4.89
C ASN A 17 -50.70 2.21 -3.80
N ILE A 18 -50.05 1.04 -3.82
CA ILE A 18 -50.20 0.02 -2.78
C ILE A 18 -49.68 0.57 -1.44
N SER A 19 -48.48 1.14 -1.42
CA SER A 19 -47.89 1.72 -0.20
C SER A 19 -48.75 2.86 0.39
N LEU A 20 -49.33 3.72 -0.46
CA LEU A 20 -50.22 4.79 0.00
C LEU A 20 -51.54 4.24 0.58
N ARG A 21 -52.11 3.19 -0.03
CA ARG A 21 -53.31 2.53 0.51
C ARG A 21 -53.03 1.90 1.87
N GLU A 22 -51.90 1.22 2.03
CA GLU A 22 -51.49 0.63 3.31
C GLU A 22 -51.31 1.70 4.39
N LYS A 23 -50.71 2.86 4.06
CA LYS A 23 -50.60 3.99 4.98
C LYS A 23 -51.96 4.56 5.37
N ILE A 24 -52.89 4.70 4.43
CA ILE A 24 -54.24 5.21 4.71
C ILE A 24 -54.99 4.27 5.65
N VAL A 25 -54.94 2.96 5.39
CA VAL A 25 -55.56 1.95 6.26
C VAL A 25 -54.94 1.98 7.65
N ALA A 26 -53.61 2.10 7.75
CA ALA A 26 -52.95 2.20 9.04
C ALA A 26 -53.37 3.45 9.84
N PHE A 27 -53.51 4.61 9.18
CA PHE A 27 -53.99 5.82 9.83
C PHE A 27 -55.46 5.73 10.29
N GLN A 28 -56.32 5.10 9.49
CA GLN A 28 -57.72 4.84 9.86
C GLN A 28 -57.81 3.96 11.10
N ASP A 29 -57.07 2.84 11.10
CA ASP A 29 -57.04 1.91 12.23
C ASP A 29 -56.46 2.56 13.49
N ILE A 30 -55.42 3.40 13.38
CA ILE A 30 -54.89 4.18 14.51
C ILE A 30 -55.97 5.10 15.06
N PHE A 31 -56.68 5.83 14.20
CA PHE A 31 -57.72 6.77 14.63
C PHE A 31 -58.86 6.05 15.37
N GLU A 32 -59.29 4.89 14.89
CA GLU A 32 -60.28 4.04 15.57
C GLU A 32 -59.77 3.53 16.93
N HIS A 33 -58.50 3.11 17.00
CA HIS A 33 -57.90 2.67 18.27
C HIS A 33 -57.77 3.82 19.26
N LEU A 34 -57.53 5.05 18.80
CA LEU A 34 -57.40 6.23 19.66
C LEU A 34 -58.74 6.68 20.28
N GLN A 35 -59.87 6.46 19.60
CA GLN A 35 -61.19 6.85 20.11
C GLN A 35 -61.61 6.12 21.39
N SER A 36 -61.06 4.93 21.64
CA SER A 36 -61.43 4.07 22.78
C SER A 36 -60.37 3.96 23.87
N ARG A 37 -59.24 4.68 23.73
CA ARG A 37 -58.08 4.57 24.64
C ARG A 37 -58.00 5.75 25.60
N ALA A 38 -57.23 5.56 26.68
CA ALA A 38 -56.98 6.60 27.66
C ALA A 38 -56.14 7.75 27.06
N GLU A 39 -56.38 8.98 27.51
CA GLU A 39 -55.83 10.23 26.97
C GLU A 39 -54.29 10.25 26.90
N HIS A 40 -53.62 9.66 27.88
CA HIS A 40 -52.14 9.53 27.90
C HIS A 40 -51.60 8.65 26.76
N VAL A 41 -52.33 7.60 26.36
CA VAL A 41 -51.96 6.71 25.24
C VAL A 41 -52.15 7.43 23.91
N ALA A 42 -53.21 8.23 23.81
CA ALA A 42 -53.46 9.04 22.61
C ALA A 42 -52.39 10.11 22.41
N HIS A 43 -51.98 10.78 23.49
CA HIS A 43 -50.93 11.78 23.44
C HIS A 43 -49.57 11.17 23.02
N ASP A 44 -49.17 10.04 23.61
CA ASP A 44 -47.93 9.32 23.23
C ASP A 44 -47.95 8.89 21.75
N THR A 45 -49.08 8.36 21.29
CA THR A 45 -49.25 7.92 19.90
C THR A 45 -49.08 9.06 18.90
N VAL A 46 -49.69 10.23 19.18
CA VAL A 46 -49.58 11.42 18.33
C VAL A 46 -48.16 11.96 18.36
N GLN A 47 -47.48 11.95 19.51
CA GLN A 47 -46.10 12.38 19.63
C GLN A 47 -45.14 11.50 18.81
N ARG A 48 -45.35 10.18 18.81
CA ARG A 48 -44.58 9.21 18.01
C ARG A 48 -44.79 9.38 16.51
N LEU A 49 -46.01 9.68 16.08
CA LEU A 49 -46.30 10.05 14.68
C LEU A 49 -45.64 11.38 14.31
N GLY A 50 -45.65 12.37 15.21
CA GLY A 50 -44.97 13.66 15.03
C GLY A 50 -43.44 13.54 14.95
N ALA A 51 -42.85 12.51 15.57
CA ALA A 51 -41.43 12.20 15.51
C ALA A 51 -41.00 11.45 14.23
N GLY A 52 -41.94 11.19 13.29
CA GLY A 52 -41.64 10.57 11.99
C GLY A 52 -41.64 9.03 11.99
N ILE A 53 -42.16 8.37 13.03
CA ILE A 53 -42.29 6.91 13.06
C ILE A 53 -43.36 6.46 12.04
N ALA A 54 -43.09 5.37 11.32
CA ALA A 54 -44.02 4.84 10.32
C ALA A 54 -45.37 4.44 10.96
N PRO A 55 -46.53 4.81 10.35
CA PRO A 55 -47.85 4.54 10.92
C PRO A 55 -48.12 3.05 11.18
N ALA A 56 -47.63 2.17 10.31
CA ALA A 56 -47.79 0.72 10.48
C ALA A 56 -47.14 0.20 11.79
N ASP A 57 -46.00 0.76 12.18
CA ASP A 57 -45.28 0.36 13.41
C ASP A 57 -45.94 0.93 14.67
N VAL A 58 -46.50 2.14 14.57
CA VAL A 58 -47.32 2.74 15.63
C VAL A 58 -48.59 1.92 15.87
N LEU A 59 -49.25 1.49 14.79
CA LEU A 59 -50.44 0.62 14.86
C LEU A 59 -50.13 -0.74 15.50
N ARG A 60 -48.99 -1.34 15.15
CA ARG A 60 -48.51 -2.60 15.75
C ARG A 60 -48.33 -2.47 17.26
N SER A 61 -47.70 -1.38 17.69
CA SER A 61 -47.54 -1.04 19.11
C SER A 61 -48.88 -0.84 19.83
N LEU A 62 -49.89 -0.26 19.17
CA LEU A 62 -51.23 -0.04 19.73
C LEU A 62 -52.06 -1.32 19.89
N ARG A 63 -51.81 -2.32 19.04
CA ARG A 63 -52.46 -3.64 19.09
C ARG A 63 -51.90 -4.56 20.18
N GLY A 64 -50.90 -4.11 20.93
CA GLY A 64 -50.24 -4.95 21.94
C GLY A 64 -49.40 -6.06 21.33
N GLU A 65 -49.15 -6.00 20.02
CA GLU A 65 -48.10 -6.78 19.38
C GLU A 65 -46.78 -6.21 19.91
N SER A 66 -46.19 -6.91 20.88
CA SER A 66 -44.86 -6.60 21.39
C SER A 66 -43.97 -6.32 20.19
N PRO A 67 -43.18 -5.23 20.18
CA PRO A 67 -42.04 -5.20 19.31
C PRO A 67 -41.13 -6.30 19.83
N HIS A 68 -41.30 -7.53 19.33
CA HIS A 68 -40.14 -8.27 18.93
C HIS A 68 -39.46 -7.38 17.89
N SER A 69 -38.67 -6.44 18.40
CA SER A 69 -37.42 -6.08 17.77
C SER A 69 -36.66 -7.38 17.63
N THR A 70 -37.00 -8.17 16.61
CA THR A 70 -35.94 -8.71 15.78
C THR A 70 -35.17 -7.47 15.35
N LEU A 71 -34.20 -7.07 16.18
CA LEU A 71 -33.01 -6.39 15.69
C LEU A 71 -32.71 -7.16 14.41
N SER A 72 -32.81 -6.51 13.25
CA SER A 72 -32.51 -7.21 12.00
C SER A 72 -31.18 -7.92 12.22
N GLU A 73 -30.98 -9.11 11.65
CA GLU A 73 -29.72 -9.85 11.84
C GLU A 73 -28.50 -8.94 11.60
N GLN A 74 -28.66 -7.91 10.75
CA GLN A 74 -27.71 -6.81 10.55
C GLN A 74 -27.52 -5.88 11.76
N ALA A 75 -28.57 -5.44 12.44
CA ALA A 75 -28.47 -4.65 13.67
C ALA A 75 -27.84 -5.46 14.82
N THR A 76 -28.17 -6.76 14.92
CA THR A 76 -27.53 -7.67 15.87
C THR A 76 -26.06 -7.90 15.52
N ALA A 77 -25.74 -8.13 14.24
CA ALA A 77 -24.37 -8.29 13.76
C ALA A 77 -23.52 -7.03 14.00
N ARG A 78 -24.07 -5.83 13.81
CA ARG A 78 -23.41 -4.55 14.13
C ARG A 78 -23.16 -4.36 15.62
N ALA A 79 -24.07 -4.83 16.48
CA ALA A 79 -23.90 -4.75 17.93
C ALA A 79 -22.83 -5.73 18.46
N ILE A 80 -22.55 -6.81 17.71
CA ILE A 80 -21.55 -7.83 18.06
C ILE A 80 -20.18 -7.52 17.46
N LEU A 81 -20.12 -6.93 16.25
CA LEU A 81 -18.87 -6.59 15.57
C LEU A 81 -18.39 -5.19 16.01
N PRO A 82 -17.23 -5.06 16.68
CA PRO A 82 -16.80 -3.82 17.34
C PRO A 82 -16.41 -2.66 16.39
N ALA A 83 -16.59 -2.79 15.07
CA ALA A 83 -16.05 -1.83 14.10
C ALA A 83 -16.92 -1.59 12.84
N VAL A 84 -18.22 -1.95 12.83
CA VAL A 84 -19.07 -1.76 11.64
C VAL A 84 -19.97 -0.52 11.78
N HIS A 85 -19.70 0.50 10.98
CA HIS A 85 -20.26 1.85 11.04
C HIS A 85 -21.39 2.07 10.01
N SER A 86 -21.49 1.25 8.94
CA SER A 86 -22.52 1.39 7.90
C SER A 86 -23.07 0.06 7.36
N ASP A 87 -24.22 0.10 6.65
CA ASP A 87 -24.87 -1.10 6.11
C ASP A 87 -24.05 -1.67 4.94
N GLY A 88 -23.52 -0.76 4.11
CA GLY A 88 -22.64 -1.13 3.01
C GLY A 88 -21.33 -1.75 3.50
N GLU A 89 -20.78 -1.28 4.61
CA GLU A 89 -19.60 -1.89 5.24
C GLU A 89 -19.89 -3.31 5.73
N LEU A 90 -21.03 -3.52 6.40
CA LEU A 90 -21.43 -4.87 6.81
C LEU A 90 -21.56 -5.79 5.59
N GLU A 91 -22.19 -5.30 4.52
CA GLU A 91 -22.35 -6.05 3.28
C GLU A 91 -21.00 -6.41 2.64
N LEU A 92 -20.06 -5.46 2.59
CA LEU A 92 -18.71 -5.68 2.05
C LEU A 92 -17.90 -6.66 2.90
N LEU A 93 -17.98 -6.55 4.23
CA LEU A 93 -17.34 -7.48 5.15
C LEU A 93 -17.87 -8.90 4.99
N VAL A 94 -19.19 -9.06 4.87
CA VAL A 94 -19.84 -10.37 4.70
C VAL A 94 -19.55 -10.97 3.33
N ARG A 95 -19.60 -10.17 2.24
CA ARG A 95 -19.42 -10.68 0.87
C ARG A 95 -17.97 -10.87 0.47
N HIS A 96 -17.07 -10.03 0.99
CA HIS A 96 -15.66 -10.00 0.63
C HIS A 96 -14.76 -10.02 1.88
N PRO A 97 -14.84 -11.08 2.72
CA PRO A 97 -14.16 -11.14 4.01
C PRO A 97 -12.63 -11.09 3.92
N LYS A 98 -12.07 -11.48 2.75
CA LYS A 98 -10.62 -11.36 2.49
C LYS A 98 -10.21 -9.90 2.26
N ALA A 99 -11.06 -9.11 1.60
CA ALA A 99 -10.81 -7.68 1.33
C ALA A 99 -11.09 -6.82 2.57
N TYR A 100 -12.18 -7.11 3.27
CA TYR A 100 -12.68 -6.39 4.43
C TYR A 100 -12.79 -7.36 5.59
N CYS A 101 -11.90 -7.23 6.58
CA CYS A 101 -11.87 -8.10 7.75
C CYS A 101 -12.21 -7.25 8.97
N ALA A 102 -13.00 -7.79 9.89
CA ALA A 102 -13.19 -7.18 11.20
C ALA A 102 -11.83 -7.19 11.91
N LEU A 103 -11.29 -6.01 12.19
CA LEU A 103 -10.03 -5.89 12.90
C LEU A 103 -10.31 -6.11 14.39
N ASP A 104 -10.04 -7.32 14.90
CA ASP A 104 -9.84 -7.54 16.33
C ASP A 104 -8.45 -6.99 16.70
N LEU A 105 -8.34 -5.66 16.72
CA LEU A 105 -7.23 -5.02 17.42
C LEU A 105 -7.41 -5.36 18.91
N PRO A 106 -6.43 -5.99 19.59
CA PRO A 106 -6.52 -6.22 21.01
C PRO A 106 -6.91 -4.92 21.73
N VAL A 107 -7.76 -4.98 22.76
CA VAL A 107 -8.13 -3.79 23.57
C VAL A 107 -6.88 -3.03 24.05
N VAL A 108 -5.80 -3.78 24.31
CA VAL A 108 -4.47 -3.22 24.57
C VAL A 108 -3.99 -2.39 23.39
N ALA A 109 -4.04 -2.84 22.13
CA ALA A 109 -3.67 -2.03 20.97
C ALA A 109 -4.52 -0.76 20.79
N GLN A 110 -5.79 -0.75 21.18
CA GLN A 110 -6.62 0.47 21.14
C GLN A 110 -6.17 1.51 22.20
N ASP A 111 -5.94 1.07 23.44
CA ASP A 111 -5.38 1.95 24.49
C ASP A 111 -3.91 2.31 24.24
N THR A 112 -3.16 1.42 23.59
CA THR A 112 -1.72 1.55 23.36
C THR A 112 -1.47 2.40 22.11
N VAL A 113 -2.33 2.41 21.09
CA VAL A 113 -2.22 3.38 19.96
C VAL A 113 -2.39 4.83 20.43
N SER A 114 -3.34 5.07 21.34
CA SER A 114 -3.53 6.39 21.95
C SER A 114 -2.41 6.79 22.92
N ASN A 115 -1.67 5.83 23.52
CA ASN A 115 -0.62 6.13 24.52
C ASN A 115 0.84 5.88 24.05
N LEU A 116 1.07 5.13 22.97
CA LEU A 116 2.40 4.74 22.46
C LEU A 116 3.18 5.88 21.84
N PHE A 117 2.47 6.87 21.30
CA PHE A 117 3.07 7.86 20.42
C PHE A 117 2.70 9.30 20.80
N LEU A 118 2.02 9.51 21.94
CA LEU A 118 1.86 10.83 22.53
C LEU A 118 3.18 11.22 23.21
N GLY A 119 3.83 12.24 22.66
CA GLY A 119 5.10 12.77 23.15
C GLY A 119 5.07 13.11 24.64
N GLY A 120 6.03 12.56 25.36
CA GLY A 120 6.31 12.74 26.78
C GLY A 120 7.36 11.70 27.22
N GLU A 121 8.05 11.91 28.33
CA GLU A 121 9.16 11.07 28.86
C GLU A 121 8.84 9.55 28.99
N SER A 122 7.60 9.14 28.74
CA SER A 122 7.11 7.76 28.64
C SER A 122 7.49 7.02 27.36
N SER A 123 7.85 7.68 26.25
CA SER A 123 8.14 7.02 24.96
C SER A 123 9.28 5.98 25.06
N GLN A 124 10.33 6.27 25.83
CA GLN A 124 11.45 5.33 26.03
C GLN A 124 11.09 4.10 26.88
N VAL A 125 10.12 4.22 27.80
CA VAL A 125 9.72 3.14 28.72
C VAL A 125 8.78 2.15 28.01
N TYR A 126 7.87 2.63 27.16
CA TYR A 126 6.98 1.79 26.37
C TYR A 126 7.65 1.21 25.12
N THR A 127 8.66 1.90 24.55
CA THR A 127 9.52 1.33 23.50
C THR A 127 10.22 0.06 23.97
N LYS A 128 10.69 0.02 25.23
CA LYS A 128 11.22 -1.20 25.86
C LYS A 128 10.15 -2.29 26.08
N GLN A 129 8.88 -1.92 26.30
CA GLN A 129 7.79 -2.90 26.43
C GLN A 129 7.37 -3.50 25.09
N LEU A 130 7.38 -2.74 23.99
CA LEU A 130 7.20 -3.27 22.62
C LEU A 130 8.36 -4.18 22.21
N GLU A 131 9.60 -3.82 22.55
CA GLU A 131 10.75 -4.72 22.40
C GLU A 131 10.58 -6.00 23.25
N GLN A 132 10.00 -5.91 24.44
CA GLN A 132 9.67 -7.08 25.26
C GLN A 132 8.55 -7.95 24.67
N VAL A 133 7.56 -7.37 23.99
CA VAL A 133 6.54 -8.12 23.22
C VAL A 133 7.18 -8.79 21.99
N GLN A 134 8.11 -8.11 21.31
CA GLN A 134 8.90 -8.63 20.19
C GLN A 134 9.92 -9.70 20.60
N SER A 135 10.36 -9.73 21.86
CA SER A 135 11.33 -10.68 22.40
C SER A 135 10.72 -12.03 22.82
N THR A 136 9.49 -12.33 22.40
CA THR A 136 9.03 -13.72 22.35
C THR A 136 9.72 -14.43 21.19
N GLU A 137 10.95 -14.86 21.47
CA GLU A 137 11.78 -15.85 20.76
C GLU A 137 11.56 -15.91 19.24
N LYS A 138 12.56 -15.48 18.44
CA LYS A 138 12.76 -16.13 17.14
C LYS A 138 12.74 -17.63 17.43
N PRO A 139 11.79 -18.42 16.88
CA PRO A 139 11.83 -19.86 17.07
C PRO A 139 13.24 -20.32 16.69
N SER A 140 13.91 -21.02 17.60
CA SER A 140 15.31 -21.45 17.48
C SER A 140 15.61 -22.31 16.23
N ASN A 141 14.60 -22.56 15.40
CA ASN A 141 14.64 -23.34 14.16
C ASN A 141 14.54 -22.50 12.86
N HIS A 142 14.49 -21.15 12.90
CA HIS A 142 14.52 -20.38 11.66
C HIS A 142 15.95 -20.24 11.11
N PRO A 143 16.16 -20.50 9.80
CA PRO A 143 17.48 -20.35 9.19
C PRO A 143 17.95 -18.89 9.25
N LYS A 144 19.27 -18.69 9.28
CA LYS A 144 19.89 -17.35 9.37
C LYS A 144 19.51 -16.45 8.18
N TYR A 145 19.36 -17.06 7.01
CA TYR A 145 18.97 -16.40 5.76
C TYR A 145 17.74 -17.09 5.16
N CYS A 146 17.01 -16.40 4.28
CA CYS A 146 15.88 -16.96 3.54
C CYS A 146 16.27 -18.13 2.61
N ASP A 147 17.55 -18.23 2.24
CA ASP A 147 18.13 -19.35 1.50
C ASP A 147 19.53 -19.66 2.06
N THR A 148 19.76 -20.92 2.44
CA THR A 148 21.01 -21.36 3.09
C THR A 148 22.22 -21.27 2.16
N ARG A 149 22.05 -21.19 0.84
CA ARG A 149 23.16 -20.99 -0.10
C ARG A 149 23.93 -19.70 0.17
N LEU A 150 23.28 -18.67 0.72
CA LEU A 150 23.91 -17.40 1.08
C LEU A 150 25.02 -17.55 2.14
N GLU A 151 25.08 -18.66 2.87
CA GLU A 151 26.22 -18.98 3.76
C GLU A 151 27.55 -19.14 3.02
N LYS A 152 27.50 -19.39 1.70
CA LYS A 152 28.67 -19.57 0.83
C LYS A 152 29.03 -18.30 0.05
N LEU A 153 28.41 -17.17 0.37
CA LEU A 153 28.67 -15.91 -0.32
C LEU A 153 30.15 -15.54 -0.20
N ASN A 154 30.76 -15.18 -1.33
CA ASN A 154 32.06 -14.53 -1.41
C ASN A 154 31.87 -13.14 -2.04
N ILE A 155 31.56 -12.13 -1.23
CA ILE A 155 31.23 -10.79 -1.73
C ILE A 155 32.44 -10.09 -2.35
N SER A 156 33.65 -10.45 -1.89
CA SER A 156 34.91 -9.86 -2.39
C SER A 156 35.19 -10.18 -3.87
N PHE A 157 34.56 -11.22 -4.43
CA PHE A 157 34.62 -11.50 -5.87
C PHE A 157 33.87 -10.43 -6.69
N TRP A 158 32.75 -9.93 -6.16
CA TRP A 158 31.82 -9.07 -6.89
C TRP A 158 32.13 -7.58 -6.78
N THR A 159 32.84 -7.18 -5.74
CA THR A 159 33.02 -5.76 -5.41
C THR A 159 34.33 -5.49 -4.67
N SER A 160 34.87 -4.28 -4.87
CA SER A 160 35.97 -3.73 -4.08
C SER A 160 35.53 -3.01 -2.80
N VAL A 161 34.22 -2.86 -2.55
CA VAL A 161 33.71 -2.22 -1.32
C VAL A 161 33.95 -3.18 -0.15
N PRO A 162 34.57 -2.75 0.96
CA PRO A 162 34.98 -3.64 2.05
C PRO A 162 33.81 -3.98 2.99
N LEU A 163 32.80 -4.68 2.47
CA LEU A 163 31.69 -5.25 3.22
C LEU A 163 32.00 -6.72 3.57
N THR A 164 31.57 -7.19 4.74
CA THR A 164 31.73 -8.59 5.12
C THR A 164 30.72 -9.48 4.37
N ASP A 165 31.06 -10.76 4.15
CA ASP A 165 30.13 -11.73 3.56
C ASP A 165 28.85 -11.87 4.40
N GLU A 166 28.97 -11.79 5.72
CA GLU A 166 27.84 -11.89 6.65
C GLU A 166 26.87 -10.71 6.54
N ASP A 167 27.37 -9.48 6.50
CA ASP A 167 26.53 -8.29 6.33
C ASP A 167 25.89 -8.28 4.94
N ALA A 168 26.65 -8.66 3.90
CA ALA A 168 26.14 -8.74 2.53
C ALA A 168 25.02 -9.79 2.40
N ALA A 169 25.24 -11.01 2.91
CA ALA A 169 24.24 -12.07 2.91
C ALA A 169 22.99 -11.70 3.71
N SER A 170 23.15 -11.04 4.86
CA SER A 170 22.03 -10.59 5.68
C SER A 170 21.21 -9.50 4.99
N ALA A 171 21.87 -8.53 4.34
CA ALA A 171 21.20 -7.49 3.58
C ALA A 171 20.45 -8.05 2.36
N ILE A 172 21.08 -8.95 1.61
CA ILE A 172 20.46 -9.62 0.46
C ILE A 172 19.25 -10.44 0.91
N SER A 173 19.37 -11.22 2.00
CA SER A 173 18.24 -11.97 2.56
C SER A 173 17.08 -11.04 2.91
N LEU A 174 17.36 -9.95 3.63
CA LEU A 174 16.34 -8.99 4.02
C LEU A 174 15.65 -8.39 2.79
N TYR A 175 16.38 -8.01 1.74
CA TYR A 175 15.78 -7.52 0.49
C TYR A 175 14.86 -8.56 -0.16
N LEU A 176 15.33 -9.81 -0.25
CA LEU A 176 14.58 -10.91 -0.85
C LEU A 176 13.29 -11.18 -0.07
N GLU A 177 13.32 -11.07 1.25
CA GLU A 177 12.13 -11.22 2.10
C GLU A 177 11.22 -10.00 1.99
N THR A 178 11.77 -8.80 1.86
CA THR A 178 10.99 -7.56 2.05
C THR A 178 10.41 -6.94 0.79
N HIS A 179 11.22 -6.81 -0.26
CA HIS A 179 10.88 -6.04 -1.46
C HIS A 179 10.72 -6.92 -2.70
N HIS A 180 11.50 -7.99 -2.78
CA HIS A 180 11.46 -8.90 -3.92
C HIS A 180 10.08 -9.57 -4.16
N PRO A 181 9.24 -9.89 -3.16
CA PRO A 181 7.92 -10.47 -3.41
C PRO A 181 6.96 -9.51 -4.14
N ILE A 182 7.24 -8.20 -4.07
CA ILE A 182 6.40 -7.12 -4.61
C ILE A 182 6.89 -6.73 -6.00
N TRP A 183 8.21 -6.49 -6.15
CA TRP A 183 8.81 -6.01 -7.40
C TRP A 183 9.38 -7.10 -8.27
N CYS A 184 10.00 -8.12 -7.68
CA CYS A 184 10.55 -9.27 -8.38
C CYS A 184 11.34 -9.01 -9.66
N PHE A 185 12.30 -8.08 -9.61
CA PHE A 185 13.10 -7.67 -10.78
C PHE A 185 13.90 -8.80 -11.47
N PHE A 186 14.12 -9.93 -10.79
CA PHE A 186 14.94 -11.03 -11.26
C PHE A 186 14.45 -12.36 -10.66
N ASP A 187 14.97 -13.50 -11.11
CA ASP A 187 14.69 -14.80 -10.48
C ASP A 187 15.62 -14.99 -9.26
N ALA A 188 15.08 -14.91 -8.04
CA ALA A 188 15.87 -14.99 -6.82
C ALA A 188 16.69 -16.28 -6.68
N SER A 189 16.11 -17.43 -7.06
CA SER A 189 16.80 -18.71 -6.89
C SER A 189 17.99 -18.82 -7.85
N GLN A 190 17.82 -18.32 -9.07
CA GLN A 190 18.87 -18.29 -10.06
C GLN A 190 19.95 -17.25 -9.71
N PHE A 191 19.54 -16.05 -9.29
CA PHE A 191 20.46 -15.02 -8.82
C PHE A 191 21.34 -15.53 -7.68
N ILE A 192 20.76 -16.17 -6.66
CA ILE A 192 21.52 -16.71 -5.53
C ILE A 192 22.51 -17.78 -6.01
N SER A 193 22.11 -18.65 -6.95
CA SER A 193 23.04 -19.65 -7.51
C SER A 193 24.22 -18.99 -8.20
N ASP A 194 23.97 -18.02 -9.08
CA ASP A 194 25.02 -17.35 -9.84
C ASP A 194 25.92 -16.49 -8.93
N LEU A 195 25.34 -15.88 -7.90
CA LEU A 195 26.03 -15.09 -6.87
C LEU A 195 27.05 -15.95 -6.09
N VAL A 196 26.63 -17.12 -5.58
CA VAL A 196 27.50 -17.97 -4.75
C VAL A 196 28.47 -18.79 -5.58
N ASP A 197 28.09 -19.17 -6.80
CA ASP A 197 28.97 -19.88 -7.74
C ASP A 197 29.94 -18.94 -8.48
N CYS A 198 29.85 -17.62 -8.25
CA CYS A 198 30.68 -16.61 -8.90
C CYS A 198 30.59 -16.63 -10.44
N LYS A 199 29.38 -16.82 -11.00
CA LYS A 199 29.13 -16.95 -12.44
C LYS A 199 28.84 -15.61 -13.12
N THR A 200 29.58 -15.29 -14.17
CA THR A 200 29.48 -14.02 -14.93
C THR A 200 29.34 -14.23 -16.44
N ASP A 201 28.95 -15.44 -16.86
CA ASP A 201 28.69 -15.73 -18.28
C ASP A 201 27.44 -15.01 -18.81
N SER A 202 27.21 -15.09 -20.12
CA SER A 202 26.10 -14.41 -20.80
C SER A 202 24.71 -14.92 -20.40
N GLU A 203 24.61 -16.08 -19.77
CA GLU A 203 23.35 -16.67 -19.30
C GLU A 203 23.10 -16.38 -17.80
N SER A 204 24.09 -15.81 -17.11
CA SER A 204 24.01 -15.45 -15.70
C SER A 204 22.98 -14.36 -15.44
N THR A 205 22.27 -14.51 -14.32
CA THR A 205 21.36 -13.50 -13.76
C THR A 205 22.06 -12.59 -12.75
N CYS A 206 23.38 -12.72 -12.60
CA CYS A 206 24.20 -11.96 -11.68
C CYS A 206 25.36 -11.28 -12.42
N SER A 207 25.68 -10.06 -12.01
CA SER A 207 26.82 -9.28 -12.52
C SER A 207 27.35 -8.38 -11.40
N PRO A 208 28.59 -7.87 -11.48
CA PRO A 208 29.07 -6.87 -10.52
C PRO A 208 28.13 -5.68 -10.40
N LEU A 209 27.62 -5.16 -11.53
CA LEU A 209 26.65 -4.07 -11.53
C LEU A 209 25.37 -4.44 -10.77
N MET A 210 24.81 -5.62 -11.02
CA MET A 210 23.62 -6.12 -10.33
C MET A 210 23.84 -6.26 -8.83
N VAL A 211 24.98 -6.82 -8.41
CA VAL A 211 25.32 -6.97 -6.98
C VAL A 211 25.50 -5.61 -6.31
N SER A 212 26.19 -4.67 -6.97
CA SER A 212 26.38 -3.33 -6.43
C SER A 212 25.06 -2.56 -6.29
N ALA A 213 24.20 -2.59 -7.30
CA ALA A 213 22.90 -1.93 -7.26
C ALA A 213 21.93 -2.59 -6.25
N LEU A 214 21.99 -3.92 -6.09
CA LEU A 214 21.22 -4.61 -5.07
C LEU A 214 21.67 -4.21 -3.67
N LEU A 215 22.98 -4.25 -3.39
CA LEU A 215 23.51 -3.92 -2.08
C LEU A 215 23.36 -2.44 -1.75
N SER A 216 23.42 -1.54 -2.75
CA SER A 216 23.14 -0.12 -2.51
C SER A 216 21.73 0.09 -1.98
N PHE A 217 20.73 -0.66 -2.46
CA PHE A 217 19.38 -0.57 -1.92
C PHE A 217 19.20 -1.38 -0.63
N ALA A 218 19.64 -2.64 -0.61
CA ALA A 218 19.42 -3.56 0.50
C ALA A 218 20.04 -3.07 1.82
N LEU A 219 21.22 -2.43 1.75
CA LEU A 219 21.91 -1.89 2.93
C LEU A 219 21.18 -0.68 3.54
N GLN A 220 20.33 0.03 2.79
CA GLN A 220 19.47 1.07 3.36
C GLN A 220 18.50 0.44 4.36
N GLY A 221 17.72 -0.57 3.95
CA GLY A 221 16.81 -1.29 4.85
C GLY A 221 17.55 -2.00 5.98
N TYR A 222 18.65 -2.69 5.67
CA TYR A 222 19.44 -3.45 6.66
C TYR A 222 20.10 -2.56 7.72
N SER A 223 20.36 -1.28 7.41
CA SER A 223 20.90 -0.34 8.39
C SER A 223 19.95 -0.06 9.57
N SER A 224 18.65 -0.38 9.46
CA SER A 224 17.72 -0.39 10.59
C SER A 224 18.04 -1.48 11.62
N VAL A 225 18.70 -2.56 11.20
CA VAL A 225 19.17 -3.67 12.04
C VAL A 225 20.62 -3.45 12.48
N GLN A 226 21.49 -3.05 11.54
CA GLN A 226 22.90 -2.80 11.77
C GLN A 226 23.28 -1.38 11.30
N PRO A 227 23.16 -0.35 12.14
CA PRO A 227 23.38 1.05 11.74
C PRO A 227 24.77 1.34 11.15
N ALA A 228 25.79 0.57 11.56
CA ALA A 228 27.18 0.72 11.10
C ALA A 228 27.37 0.50 9.58
N VAL A 229 26.46 -0.23 8.93
CA VAL A 229 26.54 -0.51 7.49
C VAL A 229 25.95 0.58 6.60
N SER A 230 25.27 1.58 7.18
CA SER A 230 24.56 2.65 6.43
C SER A 230 25.45 3.36 5.40
N LYS A 231 26.73 3.59 5.72
CA LYS A 231 27.71 4.20 4.81
C LYS A 231 27.95 3.39 3.53
N TYR A 232 27.82 2.07 3.58
CA TYR A 232 28.11 1.21 2.44
C TYR A 232 27.05 1.33 1.35
N SER A 233 25.80 1.65 1.69
CA SER A 233 24.74 1.97 0.71
C SER A 233 25.23 2.97 -0.34
N TYR A 234 25.82 4.09 0.12
CA TYR A 234 26.34 5.15 -0.75
C TYR A 234 27.60 4.73 -1.53
N GLN A 235 28.47 3.91 -0.95
CA GLN A 235 29.66 3.39 -1.65
C GLN A 235 29.28 2.42 -2.77
N PHE A 236 28.27 1.59 -2.54
CA PHE A 236 27.72 0.70 -3.55
C PHE A 236 26.94 1.46 -4.63
N GLU A 237 26.22 2.54 -4.28
CA GLU A 237 25.64 3.45 -5.28
C GLU A 237 26.74 3.99 -6.21
N GLU A 238 27.80 4.59 -5.65
CA GLU A 238 28.89 5.16 -6.44
C GLU A 238 29.57 4.11 -7.34
N GLN A 239 29.78 2.90 -6.82
CA GLN A 239 30.33 1.80 -7.60
C GLN A 239 29.39 1.37 -8.73
N ALA A 240 28.08 1.23 -8.47
CA ALA A 240 27.09 0.89 -9.47
C ALA A 240 27.04 1.96 -10.58
N GLU A 241 27.05 3.25 -10.23
CA GLU A 241 27.09 4.33 -11.23
C GLU A 241 28.34 4.25 -12.13
N LYS A 242 29.51 3.93 -11.56
CA LYS A 242 30.75 3.70 -12.33
C LYS A 242 30.65 2.49 -13.26
N LEU A 243 30.05 1.40 -12.78
CA LEU A 243 29.83 0.19 -13.58
C LEU A 243 28.86 0.45 -14.73
N VAL A 244 27.75 1.17 -14.51
CA VAL A 244 26.84 1.60 -15.59
C VAL A 244 27.60 2.42 -16.64
N ALA A 245 28.44 3.35 -16.22
CA ALA A 245 29.22 4.17 -17.14
C ALA A 245 30.25 3.35 -17.96
N ALA A 246 30.79 2.27 -17.38
CA ALA A 246 31.78 1.42 -18.02
C ALA A 246 31.16 0.37 -18.96
N GLU A 247 30.00 -0.20 -18.61
CA GLU A 247 29.33 -1.26 -19.39
C GLU A 247 28.66 -0.73 -20.67
N GLY A 248 28.37 0.57 -20.76
CA GLY A 248 27.72 1.16 -21.94
C GLY A 248 26.26 0.71 -22.10
N LYS A 249 25.81 0.46 -23.34
CA LYS A 249 24.43 0.03 -23.65
C LYS A 249 24.29 -1.49 -23.80
N ILE A 250 24.87 -2.25 -22.86
CA ILE A 250 24.69 -3.71 -22.85
C ILE A 250 23.32 -4.02 -22.26
N ASP A 251 22.44 -4.58 -23.09
CA ASP A 251 21.12 -5.04 -22.68
C ASP A 251 21.22 -6.49 -22.18
N SER A 252 20.98 -6.68 -20.89
CA SER A 252 20.93 -7.98 -20.25
C SER A 252 19.91 -7.97 -19.11
N LEU A 253 19.43 -9.14 -18.71
CA LEU A 253 18.50 -9.29 -17.59
C LEU A 253 19.07 -8.71 -16.27
N PRO A 254 20.32 -9.01 -15.85
CA PRO A 254 20.90 -8.40 -14.65
C PRO A 254 21.03 -6.88 -14.78
N ASN A 255 21.33 -6.34 -15.97
CA ASN A 255 21.45 -4.90 -16.16
C ASN A 255 20.11 -4.17 -16.01
N ILE A 256 19.02 -4.72 -16.55
CA ILE A 256 17.68 -4.16 -16.38
C ILE A 256 17.29 -4.13 -14.89
N ALA A 257 17.51 -5.24 -14.17
CA ALA A 257 17.24 -5.31 -12.75
C ALA A 257 18.11 -4.33 -11.95
N ALA A 258 19.39 -4.21 -12.29
CA ALA A 258 20.33 -3.29 -11.65
C ALA A 258 19.94 -1.83 -11.85
N LEU A 259 19.53 -1.44 -13.06
CA LEU A 259 19.09 -0.08 -13.36
C LEU A 259 17.83 0.30 -12.58
N ALA A 260 16.87 -0.62 -12.44
CA ALA A 260 15.68 -0.42 -11.61
C ALA A 260 16.03 -0.28 -10.12
N LEU A 261 16.93 -1.12 -9.60
CA LEU A 261 17.43 -1.04 -8.22
C LEU A 261 18.23 0.25 -7.95
N LEU A 262 19.01 0.69 -8.92
CA LEU A 262 19.80 1.92 -8.82
C LEU A 262 18.90 3.16 -8.84
N TYR A 263 17.83 3.17 -9.65
CA TYR A 263 16.78 4.18 -9.54
C TYR A 263 16.23 4.21 -8.11
N THR A 264 15.81 3.05 -7.57
CA THR A 264 15.22 2.98 -6.23
C THR A 264 16.18 3.49 -5.17
N THR A 265 17.45 3.09 -5.23
CA THR A 265 18.50 3.53 -4.31
C THR A 265 18.64 5.06 -4.27
N ILE A 266 18.77 5.68 -5.43
CA ILE A 266 19.02 7.11 -5.55
C ILE A 266 17.76 7.91 -5.19
N ALA A 267 16.59 7.42 -5.60
CA ALA A 267 15.31 8.00 -5.23
C ALA A 267 15.10 7.98 -3.71
N THR A 268 15.41 6.88 -3.03
CA THR A 268 15.26 6.79 -1.57
C THR A 268 16.33 7.53 -0.78
N HIS A 269 17.49 7.78 -1.38
CA HIS A 269 18.45 8.78 -0.87
C HIS A 269 18.01 10.24 -1.13
N GLY A 270 16.87 10.45 -1.78
CA GLY A 270 16.25 11.77 -1.96
C GLY A 270 16.71 12.53 -3.20
N ASP A 271 17.03 11.85 -4.31
CA ASP A 271 17.36 12.53 -5.58
C ASP A 271 16.65 11.86 -6.77
N VAL A 272 15.33 12.00 -6.82
CA VAL A 272 14.52 11.43 -7.91
C VAL A 272 14.94 11.96 -9.29
N PRO A 273 15.22 13.26 -9.49
CA PRO A 273 15.67 13.75 -10.80
C PRO A 273 16.93 13.06 -11.31
N LYS A 274 17.94 12.83 -10.44
CA LYS A 274 19.13 12.03 -10.80
C LYS A 274 18.75 10.58 -11.09
N ALA A 275 17.85 9.99 -10.29
CA ALA A 275 17.43 8.61 -10.41
C ALA A 275 16.75 8.30 -11.75
N MET A 276 15.93 9.23 -12.27
CA MET A 276 15.06 9.03 -13.44
C MET A 276 15.78 8.50 -14.69
N LYS A 277 17.05 8.87 -14.90
CA LYS A 277 17.83 8.38 -16.04
C LYS A 277 18.00 6.86 -16.02
N TYR A 278 18.09 6.24 -14.84
CA TYR A 278 18.27 4.80 -14.68
C TYR A 278 16.96 4.05 -14.92
N LEU A 279 15.83 4.55 -14.41
CA LEU A 279 14.52 3.94 -14.69
C LEU A 279 14.15 4.04 -16.18
N THR A 280 14.49 5.16 -16.82
CA THR A 280 14.32 5.33 -18.26
C THR A 280 15.18 4.33 -19.03
N ALA A 281 16.47 4.20 -18.67
CA ALA A 281 17.37 3.24 -19.30
C ALA A 281 16.91 1.78 -19.11
N ALA A 282 16.37 1.43 -17.93
CA ALA A 282 15.81 0.11 -17.67
C ALA A 282 14.63 -0.21 -18.60
N ARG A 283 13.72 0.76 -18.78
CA ARG A 283 12.57 0.63 -19.69
C ARG A 283 13.03 0.49 -21.15
N GLU A 284 13.94 1.36 -21.60
CA GLU A 284 14.43 1.29 -22.98
C GLU A 284 15.20 -0.01 -23.27
N ALA A 285 15.95 -0.54 -22.29
CA ALA A 285 16.62 -1.83 -22.42
C ALA A 285 15.60 -2.99 -22.49
N ALA A 286 14.56 -2.95 -21.66
CA ALA A 286 13.48 -3.92 -21.72
C ALA A 286 12.71 -3.88 -23.05
N ASP A 287 12.49 -2.68 -23.61
CA ASP A 287 11.85 -2.50 -24.93
C ASP A 287 12.75 -3.06 -26.05
N ARG A 288 14.07 -2.81 -26.02
CA ARG A 288 15.02 -3.38 -26.99
C ARG A 288 15.10 -4.91 -26.92
N MET A 289 14.92 -5.47 -25.73
CA MET A 289 14.85 -6.92 -25.48
C MET A 289 13.44 -7.51 -25.72
N ASP A 290 12.45 -6.69 -26.08
CA ASP A 290 11.04 -7.05 -26.25
C ASP A 290 10.43 -7.79 -25.04
N LEU A 291 10.83 -7.42 -23.81
CA LEU A 291 10.38 -8.08 -22.58
C LEU A 291 8.89 -7.87 -22.28
N PHE A 292 8.28 -6.81 -22.79
CA PHE A 292 6.84 -6.59 -22.69
C PHE A 292 6.06 -7.25 -23.82
N GLY A 293 6.72 -7.59 -24.93
CA GLY A 293 6.15 -8.25 -26.09
C GLY A 293 6.44 -9.75 -26.10
N LYS A 294 6.96 -10.26 -27.23
CA LYS A 294 7.28 -11.67 -27.43
C LYS A 294 8.79 -11.80 -27.65
N PRO A 295 9.57 -11.88 -26.55
CA PRO A 295 11.01 -11.97 -26.66
C PRO A 295 11.42 -13.14 -27.56
N ASP A 296 12.37 -12.89 -28.46
CA ASP A 296 12.86 -13.91 -29.40
C ASP A 296 13.48 -15.08 -28.62
N PRO A 297 12.93 -16.31 -28.70
CA PRO A 297 13.48 -17.47 -28.02
C PRO A 297 14.95 -17.74 -28.39
N ALA A 298 15.39 -17.34 -29.59
CA ALA A 298 16.78 -17.45 -30.01
C ALA A 298 17.72 -16.53 -29.21
N THR A 299 17.22 -15.41 -28.69
CA THR A 299 17.96 -14.48 -27.82
C THR A 299 18.22 -15.06 -26.44
N TYR A 300 17.31 -15.91 -25.94
CA TYR A 300 17.40 -16.44 -24.58
C TYR A 300 17.97 -17.86 -24.52
N GLY A 301 18.01 -18.61 -25.63
CA GLY A 301 18.83 -19.80 -25.84
C GLY A 301 18.48 -21.05 -25.01
N SER A 302 17.85 -20.89 -23.84
CA SER A 302 17.46 -21.95 -22.92
C SER A 302 16.10 -21.64 -22.25
N PRO A 303 15.33 -22.67 -21.86
CA PRO A 303 14.13 -22.46 -21.06
C PRO A 303 14.44 -21.66 -19.78
N LYS A 304 15.53 -21.97 -19.09
CA LYS A 304 15.93 -21.30 -17.85
C LYS A 304 16.01 -19.78 -18.03
N THR A 305 16.63 -19.33 -19.11
CA THR A 305 16.72 -17.91 -19.46
C THR A 305 15.37 -17.32 -19.86
N VAL A 306 14.47 -18.08 -20.49
CA VAL A 306 13.08 -17.64 -20.77
C VAL A 306 12.29 -17.38 -19.47
N ALA A 307 12.44 -18.21 -18.45
CA ALA A 307 11.80 -17.97 -17.15
C ALA A 307 12.38 -16.73 -16.47
N ALA A 308 13.70 -16.54 -16.52
CA ALA A 308 14.35 -15.35 -16.00
C ALA A 308 13.91 -14.08 -16.77
N ALA A 309 13.74 -14.16 -18.09
CA ALA A 309 13.25 -13.07 -18.92
C ALA A 309 11.79 -12.72 -18.58
N SER A 310 10.92 -13.73 -18.46
CA SER A 310 9.54 -13.53 -17.97
C SER A 310 9.55 -12.85 -16.61
N GLN A 311 10.41 -13.32 -15.69
CA GLN A 311 10.53 -12.75 -14.36
C GLN A 311 10.95 -11.28 -14.39
N ALA A 312 11.96 -10.92 -15.18
CA ALA A 312 12.44 -9.55 -15.31
C ALA A 312 11.39 -8.63 -15.96
N GLY A 313 10.70 -9.11 -17.00
CA GLY A 313 9.63 -8.37 -17.67
C GLY A 313 8.45 -8.07 -16.75
N TRP A 314 7.94 -9.09 -16.05
CA TRP A 314 6.89 -8.92 -15.05
C TRP A 314 7.33 -8.07 -13.87
N GLY A 315 8.58 -8.21 -13.42
CA GLY A 315 9.09 -7.44 -12.29
C GLY A 315 9.22 -5.96 -12.61
N LEU A 316 9.80 -5.63 -13.77
CA LEU A 316 9.88 -4.25 -14.23
C LEU A 316 8.48 -3.66 -14.49
N PHE A 317 7.55 -4.43 -15.07
CA PHE A 317 6.15 -4.00 -15.22
C PHE A 317 5.52 -3.63 -13.88
N ASN A 318 5.58 -4.51 -12.89
CA ASN A 318 5.02 -4.26 -11.55
C ASN A 318 5.55 -2.97 -10.94
N PHE A 319 6.87 -2.77 -11.03
CA PHE A 319 7.52 -1.58 -10.52
C PHE A 319 7.11 -0.32 -11.28
N LEU A 320 7.06 -0.36 -12.61
CA LEU A 320 6.63 0.78 -13.41
C LEU A 320 5.17 1.15 -13.13
N VAL A 321 4.26 0.18 -13.00
CA VAL A 321 2.85 0.47 -12.63
C VAL A 321 2.75 1.09 -11.24
N GLN A 322 3.59 0.65 -10.29
CA GLN A 322 3.68 1.31 -8.99
C GLN A 322 4.21 2.75 -9.12
N MET A 323 5.18 3.02 -10.00
CA MET A 323 5.63 4.39 -10.28
C MET A 323 4.54 5.24 -10.97
N VAL A 324 3.65 4.64 -11.76
CA VAL A 324 2.47 5.31 -12.33
C VAL A 324 1.45 5.68 -11.26
N GLN A 325 1.27 4.84 -10.22
CA GLN A 325 0.42 5.15 -9.08
C GLN A 325 0.80 6.50 -8.47
N PHE A 326 2.09 6.73 -8.31
CA PHE A 326 2.68 7.96 -7.78
C PHE A 326 3.03 9.01 -8.84
N GLN A 327 2.55 8.84 -10.08
CA GLN A 327 2.74 9.76 -11.21
C GLN A 327 4.19 10.09 -11.57
N VAL A 328 5.14 9.21 -11.23
CA VAL A 328 6.56 9.38 -11.59
C VAL A 328 6.80 9.08 -13.07
N VAL A 329 6.07 8.09 -13.61
CA VAL A 329 6.14 7.69 -15.02
C VAL A 329 4.74 7.61 -15.63
N GLN A 330 4.70 7.58 -16.96
CA GLN A 330 3.46 7.39 -17.72
C GLN A 330 2.97 5.93 -17.69
N PRO A 331 1.64 5.69 -17.73
CA PRO A 331 1.07 4.35 -17.83
C PRO A 331 1.68 3.50 -18.96
N LEU A 332 1.70 2.18 -18.77
CA LEU A 332 2.13 1.25 -19.82
C LEU A 332 0.94 0.85 -20.66
N GLU A 333 1.14 0.74 -21.98
CA GLU A 333 0.07 0.39 -22.92
C GLU A 333 -0.47 -1.02 -22.69
N HIS A 334 0.42 -1.96 -22.34
CA HIS A 334 0.06 -3.35 -22.09
C HIS A 334 0.96 -3.97 -21.01
N PRO A 335 0.48 -4.99 -20.29
CA PRO A 335 1.33 -5.87 -19.49
C PRO A 335 2.27 -6.72 -20.37
N PRO A 336 3.28 -7.38 -19.79
CA PRO A 336 4.05 -8.40 -20.50
C PRO A 336 3.14 -9.46 -21.14
N VAL A 337 3.45 -9.87 -22.37
CA VAL A 337 2.72 -10.95 -23.07
C VAL A 337 3.23 -12.34 -22.66
N MET A 338 4.42 -12.42 -22.07
CA MET A 338 4.97 -13.67 -21.54
C MET A 338 4.07 -14.25 -20.43
N PRO A 339 3.91 -15.59 -20.37
CA PRO A 339 3.19 -16.25 -19.28
C PRO A 339 3.80 -15.89 -17.93
N LEU A 340 2.98 -15.95 -16.88
CA LEU A 340 3.47 -15.69 -15.52
C LEU A 340 4.60 -16.68 -15.18
N PRO A 341 5.63 -16.26 -14.42
CA PRO A 341 6.73 -17.15 -14.07
C PRO A 341 6.29 -18.47 -13.41
N GLU A 342 5.19 -18.46 -12.66
CA GLU A 342 4.57 -19.65 -12.08
C GLU A 342 4.10 -20.64 -13.15
N GLU A 343 3.40 -20.17 -14.18
CA GLU A 343 2.86 -21.00 -15.26
C GLU A 343 3.98 -21.69 -16.06
N LEU A 344 5.08 -20.97 -16.32
CA LEU A 344 6.26 -21.52 -16.99
C LEU A 344 6.94 -22.62 -16.17
N ARG A 345 6.97 -22.49 -14.84
CA ARG A 345 7.54 -23.50 -13.94
C ARG A 345 6.63 -24.73 -13.83
N SER A 346 5.32 -24.54 -13.72
CA SER A 346 4.35 -25.64 -13.70
C SER A 346 4.40 -26.48 -14.98
N ASN A 347 4.48 -25.83 -16.15
CA ASN A 347 4.59 -26.55 -17.43
C ASN A 347 5.86 -27.40 -17.51
N ARG A 348 7.00 -26.93 -16.97
CA ARG A 348 8.23 -27.73 -16.90
C ARG A 348 8.14 -28.93 -15.99
N ALA A 349 7.48 -28.79 -14.83
CA ALA A 349 7.29 -29.91 -13.91
C ALA A 349 6.44 -31.03 -14.53
N ILE A 350 5.54 -30.67 -15.47
CA ILE A 350 4.72 -31.62 -16.22
C ILE A 350 5.51 -32.25 -17.38
N GLU A 351 6.38 -31.48 -18.05
CA GLU A 351 7.16 -31.94 -19.21
C GLU A 351 8.46 -32.70 -18.84
N GLY A 352 8.99 -32.52 -17.63
CA GLY A 352 10.27 -33.09 -17.20
C GLY A 352 10.14 -34.14 -16.10
N SER A 353 9.95 -35.41 -16.47
CA SER A 353 10.09 -36.57 -15.58
C SER A 353 11.53 -37.12 -15.49
N ASN A 354 12.55 -36.31 -15.79
CA ASN A 354 13.97 -36.71 -15.70
C ASN A 354 14.69 -35.89 -14.61
N GLU A 355 15.13 -36.60 -13.58
CA GLU A 355 15.51 -36.18 -12.22
C GLU A 355 16.82 -35.39 -12.00
N GLN A 356 17.30 -34.53 -12.91
CA GLN A 356 18.69 -34.01 -12.76
C GLN A 356 18.97 -32.50 -12.62
N ASP A 357 17.99 -31.60 -12.71
CA ASP A 357 18.28 -30.14 -12.61
C ASP A 357 17.30 -29.32 -11.75
N THR A 358 16.55 -29.94 -10.83
CA THR A 358 15.73 -29.18 -9.88
C THR A 358 16.63 -28.63 -8.77
N VAL A 359 17.11 -27.39 -8.94
CA VAL A 359 17.65 -26.59 -7.83
C VAL A 359 16.59 -26.58 -6.74
N SER A 360 16.88 -27.25 -5.62
CA SER A 360 15.99 -27.30 -4.46
C SER A 360 15.74 -25.87 -3.98
N THR A 361 14.58 -25.32 -4.30
CA THR A 361 14.20 -23.96 -3.94
C THR A 361 13.82 -23.96 -2.46
N SER A 362 14.33 -23.00 -1.68
CA SER A 362 13.99 -22.93 -0.27
C SER A 362 12.48 -22.70 -0.07
N PRO A 363 11.88 -23.16 1.04
CA PRO A 363 10.48 -22.89 1.33
C PRO A 363 10.12 -21.39 1.31
N ALA A 364 11.00 -20.55 1.85
CA ALA A 364 10.81 -19.10 1.86
C ALA A 364 10.74 -18.53 0.43
N LEU A 365 11.65 -18.94 -0.46
CA LEU A 365 11.62 -18.50 -1.86
C LEU A 365 10.35 -18.98 -2.58
N SER A 366 9.84 -20.18 -2.26
CA SER A 366 8.58 -20.68 -2.82
C SER A 366 7.37 -19.84 -2.38
N GLU A 367 7.32 -19.41 -1.12
CA GLU A 367 6.26 -18.52 -0.63
C GLU A 367 6.32 -17.15 -1.31
N MET A 368 7.53 -16.60 -1.50
CA MET A 368 7.73 -15.35 -2.23
C MET A 368 7.26 -15.46 -3.68
N GLN A 369 7.56 -16.57 -4.35
CA GLN A 369 7.11 -16.82 -5.74
C GLN A 369 5.57 -16.81 -5.87
N GLN A 370 4.86 -17.34 -4.89
CA GLN A 370 3.40 -17.29 -4.87
C GLN A 370 2.89 -15.86 -4.70
N ALA A 371 3.51 -15.07 -3.83
CA ALA A 371 3.15 -13.66 -3.67
C ALA A 371 3.35 -12.87 -4.97
N GLN A 372 4.44 -13.14 -5.71
CA GLN A 372 4.77 -12.47 -6.97
C GLN A 372 3.68 -12.62 -8.04
N SER A 373 3.17 -13.84 -8.25
CA SER A 373 2.08 -14.11 -9.20
C SER A 373 0.81 -13.31 -8.87
N VAL A 374 0.48 -13.20 -7.58
CA VAL A 374 -0.63 -12.39 -7.10
C VAL A 374 -0.40 -10.88 -7.31
N PHE A 375 0.80 -10.37 -7.06
CA PHE A 375 1.14 -8.97 -7.38
C PHE A 375 1.08 -8.68 -8.89
N CYS A 376 1.55 -9.58 -9.75
CA CYS A 376 1.46 -9.41 -11.21
C CYS A 376 0.00 -9.27 -11.67
N ARG A 377 -0.90 -10.09 -11.12
CA ARG A 377 -2.35 -10.01 -11.40
C ARG A 377 -2.95 -8.71 -10.90
N LEU A 378 -2.57 -8.24 -9.71
CA LEU A 378 -2.99 -6.94 -9.19
C LEU A 378 -2.55 -5.81 -10.12
N TRP A 379 -1.25 -5.72 -10.43
CA TRP A 379 -0.69 -4.62 -11.21
C TRP A 379 -1.23 -4.59 -12.65
N THR A 380 -1.66 -5.74 -13.19
CA THR A 380 -2.41 -5.79 -14.45
C THR A 380 -3.73 -5.00 -14.36
N ILE A 381 -4.54 -5.26 -13.33
CA ILE A 381 -5.81 -4.55 -13.12
C ILE A 381 -5.56 -3.06 -12.87
N VAL A 382 -4.54 -2.75 -12.08
CA VAL A 382 -4.17 -1.38 -11.71
C VAL A 382 -3.67 -0.58 -12.92
N ASN A 383 -2.88 -1.19 -13.81
CA ASN A 383 -2.45 -0.55 -15.05
C ASN A 383 -3.65 -0.19 -15.95
N GLU A 384 -4.63 -1.09 -16.07
CA GLU A 384 -5.88 -0.80 -16.80
C GLU A 384 -6.64 0.41 -16.21
N ILE A 385 -6.58 0.61 -14.89
CA ILE A 385 -7.17 1.77 -14.21
C ILE A 385 -6.39 3.04 -14.60
N PHE A 386 -5.06 3.01 -14.45
CA PHE A 386 -4.23 4.20 -14.63
C PHE A 386 -4.09 4.64 -16.08
N LEU A 387 -4.22 3.73 -17.06
CA LEU A 387 -4.38 4.11 -18.48
C LEU A 387 -5.52 5.09 -18.70
N ILE A 388 -6.61 4.98 -17.94
CA ILE A 388 -7.75 5.90 -18.02
C ILE A 388 -7.58 7.07 -17.05
N TYR A 389 -7.12 6.78 -15.83
CA TYR A 389 -7.13 7.77 -14.76
C TYR A 389 -5.99 8.78 -14.85
N ARG A 390 -4.89 8.44 -15.52
CA ARG A 390 -3.71 9.30 -15.70
C ARG A 390 -3.62 9.90 -17.10
N ASP A 391 -4.52 9.55 -18.02
CA ASP A 391 -4.59 10.22 -19.33
C ASP A 391 -5.32 11.56 -19.21
N SER A 392 -4.57 12.65 -19.41
CA SER A 392 -5.09 14.02 -19.36
C SER A 392 -6.09 14.32 -20.48
N LYS A 393 -6.15 13.50 -21.54
CA LYS A 393 -7.13 13.62 -22.63
C LYS A 393 -8.51 13.11 -22.23
N ILE A 394 -8.60 12.29 -21.19
CA ILE A 394 -9.86 11.70 -20.72
C ILE A 394 -10.43 12.58 -19.60
N GLY A 395 -11.29 13.52 -19.98
CA GLY A 395 -11.87 14.49 -19.04
C GLY A 395 -12.91 13.91 -18.08
N ALA A 396 -13.72 12.95 -18.51
CA ALA A 396 -14.78 12.35 -17.68
C ALA A 396 -14.52 10.86 -17.45
N ARG A 397 -14.39 10.49 -16.17
CA ARG A 397 -14.23 9.11 -15.73
C ARG A 397 -15.62 8.53 -15.42
N SER A 398 -15.94 7.39 -16.01
CA SER A 398 -17.27 6.78 -15.85
C SER A 398 -17.36 6.02 -14.53
N LEU A 399 -18.40 6.30 -13.74
CA LEU A 399 -18.70 5.53 -12.53
C LEU A 399 -18.89 4.03 -12.86
N ALA A 400 -19.45 3.71 -14.03
CA ALA A 400 -19.57 2.32 -14.47
C ALA A 400 -18.21 1.65 -14.69
N PHE A 401 -17.23 2.38 -15.23
CA PHE A 401 -15.85 1.90 -15.34
C PHE A 401 -15.24 1.68 -13.94
N ALA A 402 -15.39 2.64 -13.03
CA ALA A 402 -14.90 2.54 -11.66
C ALA A 402 -15.48 1.31 -10.94
N LEU A 403 -16.81 1.16 -10.96
CA LEU A 403 -17.49 -0.01 -10.38
C LEU A 403 -17.05 -1.33 -11.05
N GLY A 404 -16.84 -1.32 -12.37
CA GLY A 404 -16.33 -2.49 -13.09
C GLY A 404 -14.93 -2.90 -12.63
N LYS A 405 -14.00 -1.95 -12.47
CA LYS A 405 -12.65 -2.22 -11.98
C LYS A 405 -12.63 -2.60 -10.50
N TYR A 406 -13.47 -1.97 -9.68
CA TYR A 406 -13.63 -2.34 -8.27
C TYR A 406 -14.08 -3.80 -8.13
N ARG A 407 -15.06 -4.25 -8.91
CA ARG A 407 -15.47 -5.67 -8.94
C ARG A 407 -14.34 -6.60 -9.39
N LYS A 408 -13.50 -6.21 -10.36
CA LYS A 408 -12.31 -6.99 -10.74
C LYS A 408 -11.32 -7.13 -9.58
N LEU A 409 -11.07 -6.04 -8.84
CA LEU A 409 -10.19 -6.05 -7.65
C LEU A 409 -10.75 -6.98 -6.57
N LEU A 410 -12.04 -6.88 -6.26
CA LEU A 410 -12.69 -7.79 -5.31
C LEU A 410 -12.62 -9.25 -5.77
N GLY A 411 -12.90 -9.52 -7.05
CA GLY A 411 -12.77 -10.86 -7.61
C GLY A 411 -11.35 -11.43 -7.51
N LEU A 412 -10.31 -10.60 -7.69
CA LEU A 412 -8.93 -11.02 -7.43
C LEU A 412 -8.75 -11.42 -5.96
N ILE A 413 -9.18 -10.57 -5.04
CA ILE A 413 -9.00 -10.77 -3.59
C ILE A 413 -9.75 -12.02 -3.09
N ASP A 414 -10.95 -12.26 -3.60
CA ASP A 414 -11.76 -13.43 -3.24
C ASP A 414 -11.06 -14.74 -3.65
N THR A 415 -10.26 -14.71 -4.73
CA THR A 415 -9.49 -15.87 -5.23
C THR A 415 -8.12 -16.05 -4.58
N LEU A 416 -7.73 -15.21 -3.61
CA LEU A 416 -6.41 -15.31 -3.00
C LEU A 416 -6.18 -16.66 -2.31
N PRO A 417 -4.98 -17.27 -2.47
CA PRO A 417 -4.59 -18.43 -1.69
C PRO A 417 -4.47 -18.06 -0.20
N LYS A 418 -4.57 -19.05 0.69
CA LYS A 418 -4.52 -18.84 2.15
C LYS A 418 -3.26 -18.08 2.60
N SER A 419 -2.12 -18.35 1.99
CA SER A 419 -0.85 -17.66 2.22
C SER A 419 -0.87 -16.17 1.90
N MET A 420 -1.81 -15.71 1.07
CA MET A 420 -2.01 -14.30 0.70
C MET A 420 -3.25 -13.69 1.36
N THR A 421 -3.81 -14.36 2.37
CA THR A 421 -4.91 -13.81 3.18
C THR A 421 -4.38 -13.32 4.52
N ARG A 422 -5.00 -12.24 5.05
CA ARG A 422 -4.72 -11.76 6.41
C ARG A 422 -5.12 -12.82 7.43
N GLN A 423 -4.16 -13.22 8.25
CA GLN A 423 -4.27 -14.21 9.33
C GLN A 423 -3.43 -13.77 10.54
N ASP A 424 -3.51 -14.50 11.66
CA ASP A 424 -2.59 -14.29 12.78
C ASP A 424 -1.15 -14.52 12.31
N LYS A 425 -0.28 -13.50 12.49
CA LYS A 425 1.09 -13.45 11.92
C LYS A 425 1.12 -13.44 10.38
N THR A 426 0.34 -12.54 9.79
CA THR A 426 0.32 -12.29 8.34
C THR A 426 1.69 -11.81 7.84
N PRO A 427 2.31 -12.44 6.82
CA PRO A 427 3.56 -11.93 6.24
C PRO A 427 3.43 -10.47 5.76
N HIS A 428 4.47 -9.65 5.93
CA HIS A 428 4.35 -8.21 5.68
C HIS A 428 3.96 -7.89 4.23
N TRP A 429 4.39 -8.68 3.23
CA TRP A 429 4.01 -8.45 1.83
C TRP A 429 2.51 -8.65 1.58
N VAL A 430 1.83 -9.47 2.39
CA VAL A 430 0.36 -9.61 2.32
C VAL A 430 -0.31 -8.33 2.82
N LEU A 431 0.21 -7.74 3.90
CA LEU A 431 -0.27 -6.45 4.36
C LEU A 431 0.00 -5.35 3.31
N ILE A 432 1.17 -5.34 2.65
CA ILE A 432 1.45 -4.41 1.53
C ILE A 432 0.47 -4.61 0.38
N PHE A 433 0.14 -5.86 0.03
CA PHE A 433 -0.83 -6.16 -1.01
C PHE A 433 -2.18 -5.51 -0.70
N HIS A 434 -2.70 -5.71 0.51
CA HIS A 434 -3.98 -5.13 0.92
C HIS A 434 -3.92 -3.60 1.02
N THR A 435 -2.83 -3.02 1.52
CA THR A 435 -2.61 -1.56 1.51
C THR A 435 -2.67 -1.01 0.08
N SER A 436 -1.98 -1.66 -0.86
CA SER A 436 -1.91 -1.23 -2.25
C SER A 436 -3.29 -1.27 -2.92
N VAL A 437 -4.06 -2.34 -2.68
CA VAL A 437 -5.46 -2.45 -3.13
C VAL A 437 -6.29 -1.27 -2.61
N HIS A 438 -6.25 -0.99 -1.32
CA HIS A 438 -7.08 0.06 -0.72
C HIS A 438 -6.68 1.45 -1.20
N MET A 439 -5.38 1.72 -1.38
CA MET A 439 -4.93 2.96 -2.03
C MET A 439 -5.49 3.11 -3.45
N VAL A 440 -5.52 2.03 -4.24
CA VAL A 440 -6.11 2.04 -5.59
C VAL A 440 -7.63 2.25 -5.53
N VAL A 441 -8.34 1.64 -4.56
CA VAL A 441 -9.78 1.85 -4.37
C VAL A 441 -10.08 3.31 -4.05
N LEU A 442 -9.28 3.93 -3.16
CA LEU A 442 -9.40 5.36 -2.85
C LEU A 442 -9.20 6.21 -4.11
N ASP A 443 -8.16 5.95 -4.89
CA ASP A 443 -7.92 6.65 -6.16
C ASP A 443 -9.04 6.45 -7.18
N LEU A 444 -9.62 5.26 -7.23
CA LEU A 444 -10.67 4.88 -8.17
C LEU A 444 -11.97 5.65 -7.91
N PHE A 445 -12.33 5.84 -6.63
CA PHE A 445 -13.57 6.50 -6.22
C PHE A 445 -13.44 7.98 -5.88
N ARG A 446 -12.21 8.49 -5.66
CA ARG A 446 -11.94 9.92 -5.47
C ARG A 446 -12.65 10.86 -6.47
N PRO A 447 -12.81 10.55 -7.78
CA PRO A 447 -13.50 11.45 -8.71
C PRO A 447 -14.95 11.79 -8.35
N TYR A 448 -15.61 10.89 -7.62
CA TYR A 448 -17.05 10.91 -7.42
C TYR A 448 -17.43 11.40 -6.02
N ILE A 449 -16.44 11.77 -5.21
CA ILE A 449 -16.61 12.18 -3.83
C ILE A 449 -16.12 13.62 -3.74
N ALA A 450 -17.02 14.53 -3.35
CA ALA A 450 -16.68 15.93 -3.12
C ALA A 450 -15.57 16.05 -2.07
N GLU A 451 -14.66 17.00 -2.22
CA GLU A 451 -13.46 17.11 -1.38
C GLU A 451 -13.78 17.21 0.12
N ASP A 452 -14.81 17.98 0.46
CA ASP A 452 -15.37 18.13 1.81
C ASP A 452 -16.00 16.85 2.37
N LYS A 453 -16.21 15.84 1.53
CA LYS A 453 -16.74 14.51 1.87
C LYS A 453 -15.70 13.40 1.71
N GLN A 454 -14.45 13.74 1.38
CA GLN A 454 -13.35 12.79 1.32
C GLN A 454 -12.77 12.52 2.73
N HIS A 455 -13.65 12.14 3.65
CA HIS A 455 -13.37 11.79 5.04
C HIS A 455 -14.26 10.63 5.51
N GLY A 456 -14.16 10.22 6.78
CA GLY A 456 -14.97 9.13 7.32
C GLY A 456 -14.64 7.75 6.74
N PHE A 457 -13.53 7.62 6.01
CA PHE A 457 -13.07 6.36 5.42
C PHE A 457 -12.40 5.44 6.45
N ARG A 458 -12.75 5.49 7.74
CA ARG A 458 -12.21 4.61 8.80
C ARG A 458 -12.23 3.12 8.42
N THR A 459 -13.18 2.73 7.57
CA THR A 459 -13.36 1.39 6.99
C THR A 459 -12.49 1.08 5.75
N TYR A 460 -12.08 2.10 4.99
CA TYR A 460 -11.41 1.97 3.68
C TYR A 460 -9.96 2.46 3.68
N VAL A 461 -9.55 3.19 4.72
CA VAL A 461 -8.19 3.68 4.87
C VAL A 461 -7.33 2.51 5.36
N PRO A 462 -6.06 2.41 4.91
CA PRO A 462 -5.09 1.48 5.47
C PRO A 462 -4.82 1.65 6.97
N GLU A 463 -5.52 2.51 7.74
CA GLU A 463 -5.28 2.79 9.16
C GLU A 463 -5.04 1.51 9.96
N GLY A 464 -6.02 0.61 9.98
CA GLY A 464 -5.89 -0.68 10.66
C GLY A 464 -4.70 -1.51 10.16
N ILE A 465 -4.40 -1.45 8.87
CA ILE A 465 -3.27 -2.16 8.26
C ILE A 465 -1.93 -1.52 8.65
N LEU A 466 -1.85 -0.19 8.71
CA LEU A 466 -0.66 0.57 9.14
C LEU A 466 -0.37 0.31 10.62
N PHE A 467 -1.39 0.25 11.48
CA PHE A 467 -1.22 -0.16 12.88
C PHE A 467 -0.73 -1.61 12.98
N MET A 468 -1.33 -2.54 12.23
CA MET A 468 -0.85 -3.92 12.18
C MET A 468 0.62 -3.99 11.75
N PHE A 469 1.03 -3.20 10.75
CA PHE A 469 2.44 -3.08 10.36
C PHE A 469 3.34 -2.59 11.48
N ALA A 470 2.96 -1.49 12.12
CA ALA A 470 3.77 -0.85 13.15
C ALA A 470 3.92 -1.74 14.41
N ILE A 471 2.90 -2.56 14.70
CA ILE A 471 2.88 -3.48 15.84
C ILE A 471 3.63 -4.78 15.51
N GLN A 472 3.37 -5.38 14.35
CA GLN A 472 3.88 -6.72 14.00
C GLN A 472 5.30 -6.71 13.44
N TYR A 473 5.76 -5.60 12.88
CA TYR A 473 7.01 -5.55 12.13
C TYR A 473 7.94 -4.42 12.59
N SER A 474 9.24 -4.73 12.63
CA SER A 474 10.27 -3.70 12.82
C SER A 474 10.44 -2.86 11.54
N PRO A 475 10.99 -1.63 11.64
CA PRO A 475 11.18 -0.75 10.47
C PRO A 475 12.03 -1.35 9.34
N ALA A 476 12.83 -2.38 9.62
CA ALA A 476 13.58 -3.10 8.59
C ALA A 476 12.68 -3.83 7.57
N TYR A 477 11.46 -4.16 7.95
CA TYR A 477 10.47 -4.86 7.11
C TYR A 477 9.43 -3.92 6.50
N TRP A 478 9.53 -2.62 6.77
CA TRP A 478 8.63 -1.62 6.24
C TRP A 478 9.06 -1.26 4.81
N ASN A 479 8.10 -1.34 3.88
CA ASN A 479 8.32 -1.11 2.46
C ASN A 479 8.00 0.35 2.08
N LEU A 480 8.60 0.84 0.98
CA LEU A 480 8.35 2.17 0.42
C LEU A 480 6.86 2.46 0.14
N ALA A 481 6.05 1.45 -0.20
CA ALA A 481 4.61 1.65 -0.41
C ALA A 481 3.87 2.22 0.81
N LEU A 482 4.44 2.07 2.03
CA LEU A 482 3.85 2.60 3.25
C LEU A 482 3.90 4.13 3.32
N SER A 483 4.87 4.80 2.69
CA SER A 483 4.93 6.27 2.71
C SER A 483 3.72 6.89 2.01
N GLY A 484 3.34 6.33 0.85
CA GLY A 484 2.10 6.69 0.17
C GLY A 484 0.87 6.45 1.04
N ALA A 485 0.79 5.28 1.69
CA ALA A 485 -0.33 4.98 2.58
C ALA A 485 -0.44 5.95 3.76
N MET A 486 0.68 6.38 4.36
CA MET A 486 0.69 7.37 5.45
C MET A 486 0.11 8.71 4.99
N VAL A 487 0.51 9.22 3.82
CA VAL A 487 -0.02 10.49 3.31
C VAL A 487 -1.51 10.37 2.96
N PHE A 488 -1.92 9.27 2.33
CA PHE A 488 -3.35 9.01 2.05
C PHE A 488 -4.17 8.97 3.34
N THR A 489 -3.67 8.32 4.39
CA THR A 489 -4.32 8.27 5.71
C THR A 489 -4.44 9.65 6.32
N VAL A 490 -3.35 10.42 6.41
CA VAL A 490 -3.37 11.79 6.95
C VAL A 490 -4.36 12.66 6.16
N ASN A 491 -4.33 12.57 4.83
CA ASN A 491 -5.24 13.34 3.99
C ASN A 491 -6.72 12.93 4.17
N ALA A 492 -7.02 11.66 4.44
CA ALA A 492 -8.39 11.23 4.71
C ALA A 492 -8.86 11.68 6.12
N VAL A 493 -8.03 11.43 7.14
CA VAL A 493 -8.36 11.68 8.54
C VAL A 493 -8.47 13.17 8.85
N LEU A 494 -7.58 13.99 8.29
CA LEU A 494 -7.61 15.43 8.57
C LEU A 494 -8.76 16.17 7.86
N ASN A 495 -9.40 15.56 6.86
CA ASN A 495 -10.63 16.09 6.28
C ASN A 495 -11.83 15.89 7.21
N ASP A 496 -11.76 14.95 8.14
CA ASP A 496 -12.80 14.74 9.14
C ASP A 496 -12.62 15.71 10.31
N LEU A 497 -13.34 16.84 10.28
CA LEU A 497 -13.26 17.82 11.37
C LEU A 497 -13.97 17.37 12.64
N GLU A 498 -14.88 16.39 12.54
CA GLU A 498 -15.65 15.85 13.66
C GLU A 498 -14.89 14.75 14.41
N ASP A 499 -13.89 14.13 13.76
CA ASP A 499 -13.06 13.10 14.36
C ASP A 499 -12.13 13.65 15.45
N GLN A 500 -12.39 13.27 16.69
CA GLN A 500 -11.59 13.67 17.87
C GLN A 500 -10.19 13.04 17.89
N GLU A 501 -9.99 11.93 17.20
CA GLU A 501 -8.73 11.17 17.15
C GLU A 501 -7.83 11.60 16.00
N ARG A 502 -8.27 12.52 15.13
CA ARG A 502 -7.53 12.91 13.91
C ARG A 502 -6.08 13.34 14.16
N LYS A 503 -5.80 13.94 15.32
CA LYS A 503 -4.45 14.31 15.74
C LYS A 503 -3.60 13.08 16.08
N ASN A 504 -4.18 12.04 16.68
CA ASN A 504 -3.47 10.81 17.03
C ASN A 504 -2.99 10.08 15.76
N TYR A 505 -3.84 9.98 14.74
CA TYR A 505 -3.45 9.39 13.45
C TYR A 505 -2.36 10.20 12.73
N LEU A 506 -2.43 11.54 12.80
CA LEU A 506 -1.39 12.42 12.29
C LEU A 506 -0.03 12.13 12.96
N TYR A 507 0.02 12.16 14.29
CA TYR A 507 1.26 11.88 15.03
C TYR A 507 1.77 10.45 14.81
N PHE A 508 0.86 9.47 14.66
CA PHE A 508 1.22 8.11 14.30
C PHE A 508 1.94 8.04 12.95
N CYS A 509 1.40 8.69 11.91
CA CYS A 509 2.02 8.71 10.58
C CYS A 509 3.37 9.45 10.57
N ILE A 510 3.48 10.54 11.33
CA ILE A 510 4.76 11.26 11.53
C ILE A 510 5.78 10.35 12.21
N SER A 511 5.40 9.67 13.29
CA SER A 511 6.29 8.76 14.02
C SER A 511 6.76 7.59 13.15
N MET A 512 5.86 6.97 12.38
CA MET A 512 6.27 5.96 11.40
C MET A 512 7.25 6.52 10.37
N SER A 513 7.01 7.75 9.88
CA SER A 513 7.88 8.38 8.90
C SER A 513 9.28 8.67 9.48
N GLN A 514 9.33 9.19 10.71
CA GLN A 514 10.57 9.43 11.46
C GLN A 514 11.38 8.15 11.70
N ARG A 515 10.73 7.00 11.88
CA ARG A 515 11.41 5.70 12.05
C ARG A 515 12.01 5.15 10.75
N LEU A 516 11.46 5.54 9.59
CA LEU A 516 12.01 5.19 8.28
C LEU A 516 13.13 6.14 7.83
N LEU A 517 13.07 7.39 8.28
CA LEU A 517 13.96 8.46 7.87
C LEU A 517 15.48 8.16 8.00
N PRO A 518 15.98 7.48 9.05
CA PRO A 518 17.39 7.14 9.15
C PRO A 518 17.89 6.25 8.01
N SER A 519 17.02 5.41 7.47
CA SER A 519 17.33 4.44 6.41
C SER A 519 16.96 4.95 5.02
N TYR A 520 15.92 5.79 4.93
CA TYR A 520 15.42 6.35 3.67
C TYR A 520 15.28 7.88 3.78
N THR A 521 16.25 8.61 3.24
CA THR A 521 16.35 10.07 3.35
C THR A 521 15.13 10.80 2.78
N TYR A 522 14.52 10.29 1.71
CA TYR A 522 13.34 10.90 1.06
C TYR A 522 12.12 11.07 2.00
N MET A 523 12.10 10.34 3.13
CA MET A 523 11.01 10.46 4.11
C MET A 523 10.91 11.86 4.71
N ILE A 524 11.96 12.69 4.64
CA ILE A 524 11.89 14.08 5.12
C ILE A 524 10.85 14.88 4.33
N GLU A 525 10.79 14.71 3.01
CA GLU A 525 9.79 15.39 2.17
C GLU A 525 8.38 14.83 2.44
N THR A 526 8.28 13.54 2.78
CA THR A 526 7.02 12.93 3.23
C THR A 526 6.52 13.57 4.53
N ILE A 527 7.42 13.78 5.50
CA ILE A 527 7.10 14.46 6.76
C ILE A 527 6.68 15.90 6.49
N GLN A 528 7.46 16.65 5.71
CA GLN A 528 7.15 18.03 5.34
C GLN A 528 5.78 18.15 4.65
N ALA A 529 5.46 17.23 3.74
CA ALA A 529 4.15 17.20 3.09
C ALA A 529 3.00 16.92 4.07
N ILE A 530 3.17 15.97 4.99
CA ILE A 530 2.21 15.69 6.06
C ILE A 530 2.02 16.93 6.94
N LEU A 531 3.10 17.62 7.30
CA LEU A 531 3.07 18.85 8.10
C LEU A 531 2.36 19.99 7.38
N ALA A 532 2.62 20.20 6.09
CA ALA A 532 1.92 21.19 5.28
C ALA A 532 0.39 20.95 5.27
N ILE A 533 -0.03 19.71 4.97
CA ILE A 533 -1.45 19.32 4.97
C ILE A 533 -2.07 19.55 6.36
N ALA A 534 -1.35 19.18 7.42
CA ALA A 534 -1.81 19.33 8.79
C ALA A 534 -1.98 20.78 9.24
N THR A 535 -1.04 21.65 8.87
CA THR A 535 -1.12 23.08 9.17
C THR A 535 -2.22 23.76 8.35
N ASP A 536 -2.34 23.47 7.05
CA ASP A 536 -3.36 24.07 6.18
C ASP A 536 -4.79 23.72 6.64
N ARG A 537 -4.97 22.54 7.26
CA ARG A 537 -6.27 22.10 7.84
C ARG A 537 -6.47 22.49 9.30
N GLY A 538 -5.54 23.26 9.88
CA GLY A 538 -5.61 23.71 11.27
C GLY A 538 -5.55 22.57 12.30
N ALA A 539 -5.00 21.41 11.94
CA ALA A 539 -4.83 20.30 12.86
C ALA A 539 -3.69 20.55 13.85
N ILE A 540 -2.64 21.23 13.40
CA ILE A 540 -1.49 21.67 14.19
C ILE A 540 -1.17 23.14 13.88
N THR A 541 -0.53 23.80 14.84
CA THR A 541 0.03 25.14 14.67
C THR A 541 1.33 25.08 13.86
N SER A 542 1.68 26.20 13.22
CA SER A 542 2.96 26.32 12.52
C SER A 542 4.17 26.13 13.46
N ALA A 543 4.05 26.50 14.74
CA ALA A 543 5.11 26.28 15.74
C ALA A 543 5.31 24.80 16.07
N GLU A 544 4.22 24.04 16.27
CA GLU A 544 4.28 22.58 16.42
C GLU A 544 4.92 21.93 15.19
N ALA A 545 4.52 22.37 13.99
CA ALA A 545 5.05 21.81 12.75
C ALA A 545 6.56 22.06 12.59
N ILE A 546 7.05 23.27 12.92
CA ILE A 546 8.49 23.59 12.93
C ILE A 546 9.23 22.71 13.94
N SER A 547 8.68 22.52 15.15
CA SER A 547 9.32 21.67 16.16
C SER A 547 9.49 20.23 15.68
N ILE A 548 8.46 19.67 15.04
CA ILE A 548 8.49 18.31 14.49
C ILE A 548 9.51 18.21 13.35
N GLU A 549 9.61 19.22 12.50
CA GLU A 549 10.61 19.25 11.43
C GLU A 549 12.04 19.27 11.99
N VAL A 550 12.31 20.10 12.99
CA VAL A 550 13.63 20.17 13.63
C VAL A 550 14.01 18.84 14.28
N GLU A 551 13.06 18.20 14.98
CA GLU A 551 13.25 16.85 15.52
C GLU A 551 13.55 15.85 14.39
N SER A 552 12.75 15.86 13.33
CA SER A 552 12.89 14.93 12.20
C SER A 552 14.23 15.10 11.48
N ALA A 553 14.66 16.33 11.21
CA ALA A 553 15.95 16.63 10.60
C ALA A 553 17.13 16.11 11.44
N SER A 554 16.98 16.05 12.78
CA SER A 554 18.01 15.50 13.67
C SER A 554 18.18 13.98 13.55
N LEU A 555 17.18 13.26 13.04
CA LEU A 555 17.20 11.80 12.87
C LEU A 555 17.93 11.33 11.60
N GLN A 556 18.23 12.24 10.67
CA GLN A 556 18.93 11.91 9.43
C GLN A 556 20.38 11.47 9.72
N ARG A 557 20.75 10.24 9.33
CA ARG A 557 22.11 9.71 9.56
C ARG A 557 23.19 10.46 8.79
N ASN A 558 22.89 10.82 7.55
CA ASN A 558 23.78 11.58 6.68
C ASN A 558 23.10 12.91 6.35
N ARG A 559 23.64 14.02 6.86
CA ARG A 559 23.25 15.35 6.41
C ARG A 559 23.73 15.52 4.97
N ARG A 560 22.86 15.27 3.99
CA ARG A 560 23.14 15.75 2.63
C ARG A 560 23.20 17.28 2.70
N THR A 561 24.25 17.85 2.10
CA THR A 561 24.38 19.30 1.94
C THR A 561 23.35 19.84 0.95
N GLU A 562 22.87 18.98 0.06
CA GLU A 562 21.79 19.29 -0.88
C GLU A 562 20.44 18.81 -0.35
N ARG A 563 19.41 19.63 -0.56
CA ARG A 563 18.02 19.32 -0.25
C ARG A 563 17.60 18.03 -0.99
N SER A 564 16.76 17.22 -0.34
CA SER A 564 16.03 16.15 -1.03
C SER A 564 15.25 16.76 -2.20
N LYS A 565 15.23 16.06 -3.32
CA LYS A 565 14.51 16.45 -4.53
C LYS A 565 13.54 15.33 -4.82
N GLY A 566 12.28 15.57 -4.51
CA GLY A 566 11.20 14.67 -4.82
C GLY A 566 10.91 14.57 -6.32
N GLY A 567 9.79 13.95 -6.61
CA GLY A 567 9.33 13.71 -7.98
C GLY A 567 8.14 12.78 -8.07
N TRP A 568 7.45 12.56 -6.95
CA TRP A 568 6.27 11.71 -6.85
C TRP A 568 5.09 12.48 -6.28
N THR A 569 3.89 12.00 -6.57
CA THR A 569 2.62 12.61 -6.16
C THR A 569 1.96 11.72 -5.12
N VAL A 570 1.71 12.27 -3.94
CA VAL A 570 1.18 11.54 -2.77
C VAL A 570 -0.30 11.79 -2.50
N ALA A 571 -0.87 12.86 -3.08
CA ALA A 571 -2.29 13.18 -2.98
C ALA A 571 -2.82 13.67 -4.34
N PRO A 572 -2.83 12.82 -5.39
CA PRO A 572 -3.23 13.27 -6.71
C PRO A 572 -4.71 13.69 -6.71
N THR A 573 -4.98 14.95 -7.03
CA THR A 573 -6.34 15.42 -7.30
C THR A 573 -6.72 15.16 -8.77
N MET A 574 -8.02 15.10 -9.07
CA MET A 574 -8.52 14.80 -10.43
C MET A 574 -7.94 15.71 -11.53
N ASN A 575 -7.71 16.98 -11.17
CA ASN A 575 -7.51 18.09 -12.09
C ASN A 575 -6.24 18.91 -11.80
N ASP A 576 -5.61 18.72 -10.64
CA ASP A 576 -4.38 19.38 -10.26
C ASP A 576 -3.42 18.40 -9.57
N ASN A 577 -2.58 17.78 -10.39
CA ASN A 577 -1.51 16.92 -9.92
C ASN A 577 -0.40 17.71 -9.21
N LYS A 578 -0.28 19.03 -9.46
CA LYS A 578 0.77 19.86 -8.87
C LYS A 578 0.51 20.07 -7.38
N ALA A 579 -0.73 20.36 -7.00
CA ALA A 579 -1.09 20.55 -5.59
C ALA A 579 -0.77 19.33 -4.70
N GLY A 580 -0.83 18.11 -5.26
CA GLY A 580 -0.53 16.86 -4.55
C GLY A 580 0.91 16.36 -4.71
N ALA A 581 1.75 17.08 -5.46
CA ALA A 581 3.15 16.72 -5.68
C ALA A 581 3.95 16.97 -4.40
N ILE A 582 4.85 16.05 -4.07
CA ILE A 582 5.62 16.14 -2.83
C ILE A 582 6.46 17.42 -2.77
N ASP A 583 7.04 17.84 -3.90
CA ASP A 583 7.86 19.05 -3.99
C ASP A 583 7.02 20.30 -3.69
N THR A 584 5.82 20.36 -4.24
CA THR A 584 4.89 21.48 -4.02
C THR A 584 4.43 21.55 -2.56
N LEU A 585 4.16 20.41 -1.92
CA LEU A 585 3.80 20.36 -0.51
C LEU A 585 4.98 20.71 0.41
N ALA A 586 6.20 20.29 0.04
CA ALA A 586 7.41 20.66 0.77
C ALA A 586 7.73 22.17 0.65
N GLU A 587 7.62 22.76 -0.55
CA GLU A 587 7.72 24.21 -0.77
C GLU A 587 6.63 24.99 -0.02
N ARG A 588 5.41 24.43 0.04
CA ARG A 588 4.31 24.99 0.82
C ARG A 588 4.67 25.03 2.31
N PHE A 589 5.30 23.98 2.83
CA PHE A 589 5.77 23.94 4.21
C PHE A 589 6.85 25.01 4.47
N GLU A 590 7.83 25.19 3.58
CA GLU A 590 8.83 26.26 3.71
C GLU A 590 8.20 27.65 3.74
N THR A 591 7.14 27.85 2.98
CA THR A 591 6.38 29.11 3.03
C THR A 591 5.77 29.31 4.42
N ILE A 592 5.20 28.26 5.02
CA ILE A 592 4.62 28.29 6.37
C ILE A 592 5.69 28.66 7.42
N THR A 593 6.90 28.10 7.31
CA THR A 593 7.98 28.38 8.26
C THR A 593 8.49 29.82 8.13
N LEU A 594 8.69 30.32 6.90
CA LEU A 594 9.12 31.70 6.65
C LEU A 594 8.14 32.75 7.21
N PHE A 595 6.83 32.57 7.00
CA PHE A 595 5.82 33.51 7.52
C PHE A 595 5.79 33.57 9.05
N ASN A 596 6.14 32.47 9.73
CA ASN A 596 6.25 32.43 11.18
C ASN A 596 7.44 33.24 11.70
N GLU A 597 8.62 33.12 11.07
CA GLU A 597 9.81 33.88 11.44
C GLU A 597 9.56 35.40 11.35
N PHE A 598 8.81 35.86 10.33
CA PHE A 598 8.43 37.27 10.22
C PHE A 598 7.40 37.73 11.27
N ARG A 599 6.58 36.84 11.82
CA ARG A 599 5.62 37.18 12.89
C ARG A 599 6.27 37.25 14.27
N GLU A 600 7.27 36.42 14.54
CA GLU A 600 8.03 36.44 15.79
C GLU A 600 8.97 37.64 15.89
N GLY A 601 9.41 38.21 14.77
CA GLY A 601 10.23 39.43 14.73
C GLY A 601 9.47 40.76 14.94
N ILE A 602 8.14 40.73 15.15
CA ILE A 602 7.28 41.93 15.28
C ILE A 602 6.67 42.05 16.70
N THR A 603 6.92 41.09 17.59
CA THR A 603 6.60 41.16 19.02
C THR A 603 7.84 41.43 19.85
#